data_AF-A0A835HKX4-F1
#
_entry.id   AF-A0A835HKX4-F1
#
_cell.length_a   1.000
_cell.length_b   1.000
_cell.length_c   1.000
_cell.angle_alpha   90.00
_cell.angle_beta   90.00
_cell.angle_gamma   90.00
#
_symmetry.space_group_name_H-M   'P 1'
#
loop_
_entity.id
_entity.type
_entity.pdbx_description
1 polymer ?
#
loop_
_entity_poly.entity_id
_entity_poly.type
_entity_poly.pdbx_seq_one_letter_code
_entity_poly.pdbx_strand_id
1 'polypeptide(L)'
;MGKKEIQVPKVFIKGRLIGGVDELVKLEEEGALGVLLEGIIPRSMVVCVGCAGMRFAMCMECNGSLKILDEEQNEMVKCGECNENGLIACSICS
;
A
#
# COMPACT_ATOMS: atom_id res chain seq x y z
N MET A 1 -26.67 23.87 3.00
CA MET A 1 -26.21 22.55 2.53
C MET A 1 -25.00 22.16 3.37
N GLY A 2 -25.17 21.20 4.28
CA GLY A 2 -24.08 20.75 5.16
C GLY A 2 -22.97 20.06 4.36
N LYS A 3 -21.72 20.32 4.71
CA LYS A 3 -20.56 19.60 4.16
C LYS A 3 -20.73 18.12 4.53
N LYS A 4 -20.98 17.27 3.54
CA LYS A 4 -21.01 15.81 3.74
C LYS A 4 -19.56 15.37 3.86
N GLU A 5 -19.12 15.12 5.08
CA GLU A 5 -17.75 14.68 5.35
C GLU A 5 -17.59 13.25 4.84
N ILE A 6 -16.72 13.06 3.84
CA ILE A 6 -16.46 11.75 3.25
C ILE A 6 -15.30 11.13 4.04
N GLN A 7 -15.63 10.13 4.86
CA GLN A 7 -14.63 9.36 5.60
C GLN A 7 -13.88 8.42 4.63
N VAL A 8 -12.56 8.59 4.55
CA VAL A 8 -11.63 7.75 3.77
C VAL A 8 -10.87 6.80 4.70
N PRO A 9 -10.39 5.65 4.21
CA PRO A 9 -10.48 5.13 2.84
C PRO A 9 -11.87 4.57 2.47
N LYS A 10 -12.18 4.57 1.18
CA LYS A 10 -13.36 3.91 0.59
C LYS A 10 -12.90 2.76 -0.31
N VAL A 11 -13.61 1.64 -0.24
CA VAL A 11 -13.29 0.43 -1.00
C VAL A 11 -14.12 0.38 -2.27
N PHE A 12 -13.43 0.03 -3.36
CA PHE A 12 -14.02 -0.24 -4.66
C PHE A 12 -13.79 -1.70 -5.02
N ILE A 13 -14.86 -2.39 -5.45
CA ILE A 13 -14.78 -3.76 -5.96
C ILE A 13 -15.22 -3.73 -7.41
N LYS A 14 -14.37 -4.23 -8.32
CA LYS A 14 -14.63 -4.29 -9.77
C LYS A 14 -15.10 -2.93 -10.35
N GLY A 15 -14.50 -1.83 -9.86
CA GLY A 15 -14.79 -0.46 -10.30
C GLY A 15 -16.01 0.21 -9.66
N ARG A 16 -16.71 -0.45 -8.73
CA ARG A 16 -17.88 0.10 -8.03
C ARG A 16 -17.54 0.49 -6.60
N LEU A 17 -17.96 1.68 -6.15
CA LEU A 17 -17.84 2.12 -4.76
C LEU A 17 -18.73 1.24 -3.87
N ILE A 18 -18.13 0.55 -2.92
CA ILE A 18 -18.83 -0.31 -1.97
C ILE A 18 -19.11 0.42 -0.67
N GLY A 19 -18.11 1.12 -0.12
CA GLY A 19 -18.27 1.85 1.14
C GLY A 19 -16.97 1.97 1.92
N GLY A 20 -17.08 2.38 3.18
CA GLY A 20 -16.00 2.37 4.15
C GLY A 20 -16.07 1.12 5.04
N VAL A 21 -15.53 1.24 6.26
CA VAL A 21 -15.43 0.12 7.21
C VAL A 21 -16.80 -0.43 7.58
N ASP A 22 -17.75 0.43 7.98
CA ASP A 22 -19.07 0.01 8.46
C ASP A 22 -19.86 -0.77 7.39
N GLU A 23 -19.83 -0.32 6.14
CA GLU A 23 -20.51 -1.02 5.05
C GLU A 23 -19.88 -2.38 4.73
N LEU A 24 -18.55 -2.49 4.82
CA LEU A 24 -17.86 -3.77 4.60
C LEU A 24 -18.12 -4.77 5.71
N VAL A 25 -18.11 -4.33 6.97
CA VAL A 25 -18.42 -5.18 8.13
C VAL A 25 -19.83 -5.76 7.97
N LYS A 26 -20.80 -4.91 7.65
CA LYS A 26 -22.18 -5.34 7.40
C LYS A 26 -22.27 -6.38 6.27
N LEU A 27 -21.57 -6.15 5.15
CA LEU A 27 -21.55 -7.09 4.02
C LEU A 27 -20.91 -8.44 4.39
N GLU A 28 -19.91 -8.45 5.26
CA GLU A 28 -19.28 -9.67 5.76
C GLU A 28 -20.23 -10.44 6.69
N GLU A 29 -20.89 -9.74 7.63
CA GLU A 29 -21.88 -10.33 8.54
C GLU A 29 -23.08 -10.93 7.79
N GLU A 30 -23.48 -10.31 6.67
CA GLU A 30 -24.54 -10.80 5.78
C GLU A 30 -24.05 -11.90 4.81
N GLY A 31 -22.74 -12.21 4.77
CA GLY A 31 -22.14 -13.17 3.84
C GLY A 31 -22.09 -12.71 2.38
N ALA A 32 -22.45 -11.46 2.10
CA ALA A 32 -22.50 -10.89 0.75
C ALA A 32 -21.12 -10.43 0.24
N LEU A 33 -20.17 -10.15 1.14
CA LEU A 33 -18.84 -9.68 0.75
C LEU A 33 -18.08 -10.72 -0.09
N GLY A 34 -18.15 -12.00 0.28
CA GLY A 34 -17.54 -13.09 -0.48
C GLY A 34 -18.02 -13.16 -1.93
N VAL A 35 -19.33 -13.01 -2.15
CA VAL A 35 -19.96 -13.00 -3.49
C VAL A 35 -19.42 -11.84 -4.34
N LEU A 36 -19.25 -10.65 -3.74
CA LEU A 36 -18.67 -9.50 -4.44
C LEU A 36 -17.23 -9.77 -4.89
N LEU A 37 -16.47 -10.50 -4.06
CA LEU A 37 -15.07 -10.86 -4.30
C LEU A 37 -14.88 -12.04 -5.25
N GLU A 38 -15.93 -12.77 -5.63
CA GLU A 38 -15.82 -13.91 -6.55
C GLU A 38 -15.11 -13.55 -7.86
N GLY A 39 -14.20 -14.42 -8.31
CA GLY A 39 -13.41 -14.20 -9.51
C GLY A 39 -12.28 -13.17 -9.37
N ILE A 40 -12.14 -12.52 -8.20
CA ILE A 40 -10.92 -11.78 -7.88
C ILE A 40 -9.85 -12.79 -7.50
N ILE A 41 -8.81 -12.90 -8.33
CA ILE A 41 -7.66 -13.75 -8.04
C ILE A 41 -6.95 -13.15 -6.82
N PRO A 42 -6.84 -13.88 -5.69
CA PRO A 42 -6.04 -13.43 -4.56
C PRO A 42 -4.62 -13.15 -5.03
N ARG A 43 -4.13 -11.93 -4.79
CA ARG A 43 -2.75 -11.55 -5.13
C ARG A 43 -1.70 -12.41 -4.41
N SER A 44 -2.10 -13.21 -3.43
CA SER A 44 -1.25 -14.10 -2.62
C SER A 44 -0.91 -15.44 -3.29
N MET A 45 -1.54 -15.83 -4.41
CA MET A 45 -1.24 -17.14 -5.02
C MET A 45 0.16 -17.21 -5.67
N VAL A 46 0.69 -16.06 -6.12
CA VAL A 46 2.08 -15.93 -6.58
C VAL A 46 2.59 -14.58 -6.09
N VAL A 47 3.21 -14.56 -4.92
CA VAL A 47 3.86 -13.34 -4.42
C VAL A 47 5.20 -13.15 -5.12
N CYS A 48 5.53 -11.90 -5.43
CA CYS A 48 6.84 -11.57 -6.00
C CYS A 48 7.95 -12.01 -5.04
N VAL A 49 8.95 -12.73 -5.54
CA VAL A 49 10.10 -13.21 -4.74
C VAL A 49 10.93 -12.09 -4.12
N GLY A 50 10.87 -10.87 -4.67
CA GLY A 50 11.61 -9.72 -4.15
C GLY A 50 10.91 -8.96 -3.02
N CYS A 51 9.58 -8.78 -3.10
CA CYS A 51 8.84 -7.94 -2.14
C CYS A 51 7.73 -8.68 -1.38
N ALA A 52 7.59 -10.00 -1.54
CA ALA A 52 6.53 -10.81 -0.94
C ALA A 52 5.11 -10.24 -1.18
N GLY A 53 4.89 -9.61 -2.34
CA GLY A 53 3.59 -9.00 -2.71
C GLY A 53 3.37 -7.56 -2.19
N MET A 54 4.30 -6.99 -1.43
CA MET A 54 4.18 -5.64 -0.86
C MET A 54 4.37 -4.50 -1.87
N ARG A 55 4.88 -4.78 -3.09
CA ARG A 55 5.25 -3.80 -4.14
C ARG A 55 6.33 -2.79 -3.74
N PHE A 56 6.80 -2.86 -2.51
CA PHE A 56 7.88 -2.06 -1.98
C PHE A 56 8.96 -2.96 -1.39
N ALA A 57 10.22 -2.54 -1.52
CA ALA A 57 11.38 -3.20 -0.95
C ALA A 57 12.17 -2.19 -0.10
N MET A 58 13.02 -2.69 0.79
CA MET A 58 13.94 -1.85 1.57
C MET A 58 14.81 -1.03 0.61
N CYS A 59 14.98 0.26 0.89
CA CYS A 59 15.88 1.10 0.12
C CYS A 59 17.31 0.58 0.22
N MET A 60 17.95 0.31 -0.92
CA MET A 60 19.32 -0.19 -0.98
C MET A 60 20.36 0.89 -0.68
N GLU A 61 19.98 2.16 -0.88
CA GLU A 61 20.88 3.30 -0.66
C GLU A 61 21.03 3.62 0.83
N CYS A 62 19.91 3.77 1.56
CA CYS A 62 19.94 4.10 2.98
C CYS A 62 19.71 2.90 3.91
N ASN A 63 19.51 1.68 3.36
CA ASN A 63 19.17 0.47 4.13
C ASN A 63 17.98 0.67 5.08
N GLY A 64 16.98 1.43 4.64
CA GLY A 64 15.78 1.77 5.42
C GLY A 64 15.99 2.81 6.54
N SER A 65 17.20 3.33 6.75
CA SER A 65 17.50 4.30 7.82
C SER A 65 17.00 5.73 7.56
N LEU A 66 16.55 6.01 6.33
CA LEU A 66 16.20 7.34 5.81
C LEU A 66 17.37 8.33 5.73
N LYS A 67 18.60 7.91 6.04
CA LYS A 67 19.77 8.79 6.08
C LYS A 67 20.93 8.22 5.28
N ILE A 68 21.69 9.12 4.66
CA ILE A 68 22.95 8.82 3.96
C ILE A 68 23.98 9.86 4.38
N LEU A 69 25.27 9.51 4.30
CA LEU A 69 26.36 10.45 4.52
C LEU A 69 26.61 11.21 3.21
N ASP A 70 26.50 12.53 3.23
CA ASP A 70 27.00 13.39 2.16
C ASP A 70 28.53 13.45 2.30
N GLU A 71 29.27 12.85 1.36
CA GLU A 71 30.74 12.79 1.40
C GLU A 71 31.40 14.16 1.18
N GLU A 72 30.74 15.08 0.47
CA GLU A 72 31.30 16.41 0.20
C GLU A 72 31.18 17.32 1.43
N GLN A 73 30.04 17.26 2.12
CA GLN A 73 29.75 18.09 3.28
C GLN A 73 30.12 17.39 4.61
N ASN A 74 30.35 16.08 4.57
CA ASN A 74 30.56 15.21 5.74
C ASN A 74 29.40 15.29 6.75
N GLU A 75 28.17 15.38 6.24
CA GLU A 75 26.94 15.52 7.05
C GLU A 75 25.93 14.42 6.73
N MET A 76 25.10 14.07 7.71
CA MET A 76 24.02 13.10 7.52
C MET A 76 22.80 13.79 6.90
N VAL A 77 22.48 13.46 5.66
CA VAL A 77 21.35 14.02 4.91
C VAL A 77 20.22 12.99 4.74
N LYS A 78 19.02 13.47 4.40
CA LYS A 78 17.88 12.59 4.10
C LYS A 78 18.09 11.87 2.77
N CYS A 79 17.83 10.58 2.73
CA CYS A 79 17.85 9.81 1.49
C CYS A 79 16.83 10.36 0.47
N GLY A 80 17.28 10.63 -0.75
CA GLY A 80 16.44 11.13 -1.86
C GLY A 80 15.68 10.03 -2.61
N GLU A 81 16.09 8.78 -2.47
CA GLU A 81 15.61 7.66 -3.30
C GLU A 81 14.39 6.95 -2.72
N CYS A 82 14.14 7.08 -1.41
CA CYS A 82 13.08 6.34 -0.72
C CYS A 82 11.97 7.22 -0.16
N ASN A 83 10.81 6.60 0.09
CA ASN A 83 9.70 7.26 0.77
C ASN A 83 9.98 7.46 2.27
N GLU A 84 9.02 8.05 2.99
CA GLU A 84 9.10 8.30 4.43
C GLU A 84 9.29 7.05 5.31
N ASN A 85 9.11 5.85 4.75
CA ASN A 85 9.30 4.58 5.44
C ASN A 85 10.63 3.89 5.07
N GLY A 86 11.48 4.52 4.27
CA GLY A 86 12.75 3.93 3.85
C GLY A 86 12.57 2.84 2.79
N LEU A 87 11.46 2.89 2.05
CA LEU A 87 11.11 1.90 1.04
C LEU A 87 11.17 2.49 -0.37
N ILE A 88 11.55 1.65 -1.32
CA ILE A 88 11.54 1.93 -2.77
C ILE A 88 10.55 1.00 -3.46
N ALA A 89 10.09 1.37 -4.64
CA ALA A 89 9.29 0.47 -5.46
C ALA A 89 10.08 -0.81 -5.78
N CYS A 90 9.45 -1.97 -5.66
CA CYS A 90 10.06 -3.25 -6.01
C CYS A 90 10.40 -3.31 -7.51
N SER A 91 11.67 -3.41 -7.87
CA SER A 91 12.13 -3.48 -9.26
C SER A 91 11.66 -4.71 -10.05
N ILE A 92 11.14 -5.74 -9.37
CA ILE A 92 10.69 -6.98 -10.00
C ILE A 92 9.22 -6.91 -10.42
N CYS A 93 8.37 -6.22 -9.66
CA CYS A 93 6.92 -6.30 -9.86
C CYS A 93 6.17 -4.98 -9.67
N SER A 94 6.84 -3.84 -9.52
CA SER A 94 6.16 -2.54 -9.42
C SER A 94 5.74 -2.02 -10.78
#